data_AF-A0A521K9X7-F1
#
_entry.id   AF-A0A521K9X7-F1
#
_cell.length_a   1.000
_cell.length_b   1.000
_cell.length_c   1.000
_cell.angle_alpha   90.00
_cell.angle_beta   90.00
_cell.angle_gamma   90.00
#
_symmetry.space_group_name_H-M   'P 1'
#
loop_
_entity.id
_entity.type
_entity.pdbx_description
1 polymer ?
#
loop_
_entity_poly.entity_id
_entity_poly.type
_entity_poly.pdbx_seq_one_letter_code
_entity_poly.pdbx_strand_id
1 'polypeptide(L)'
;MSDDLTPPPSPAKRPRDEFGRPLPDGTPTRLVLPDFDAMTMDEAHAEAIRLFDAGNYFGAHEAWETCWALSKDSHEEEFFKGLAQLGAGYTHWLRGNALGVVHLLDRALARIGLMGSPYGGVDIDAFIEQATEVRALAQRAIDRGEPLAVLPRRPVPLARD
;
A
#
# COMPACT_ATOMS: atom_id res chain seq x y z
N MET A 1 -20.25 15.40 43.34
CA MET A 1 -19.61 16.24 42.31
C MET A 1 -18.63 15.33 41.60
N SER A 2 -19.10 14.64 40.57
CA SER A 2 -18.24 13.76 39.77
C SER A 2 -17.76 14.60 38.60
N ASP A 3 -16.46 14.88 38.60
CA ASP A 3 -15.79 15.56 37.49
C ASP A 3 -15.94 14.71 36.23
N ASP A 4 -16.63 15.28 35.24
CA ASP A 4 -16.78 14.75 33.90
C ASP A 4 -15.45 14.96 33.16
N LEU A 5 -14.52 14.03 33.37
CA LEU A 5 -13.25 13.99 32.65
C LEU A 5 -13.50 13.50 31.22
N THR A 6 -13.87 14.43 30.34
CA THR A 6 -13.73 14.20 28.91
C THR A 6 -12.25 13.96 28.63
N PRO A 7 -11.85 12.80 28.06
CA PRO A 7 -10.46 12.57 27.72
C PRO A 7 -9.99 13.64 26.74
N PRO A 8 -8.73 14.11 26.85
CA PRO A 8 -8.21 15.09 25.91
C PRO A 8 -8.35 14.54 24.47
N PRO A 9 -8.63 15.41 23.48
CA PRO A 9 -8.68 14.97 22.10
C PRO A 9 -7.38 14.26 21.75
N SER A 10 -7.48 13.15 21.02
CA SER A 10 -6.29 12.47 20.49
C SER A 10 -5.44 13.49 19.74
N PRO A 11 -4.10 13.50 19.93
CA PRO A 11 -3.24 14.47 19.28
C PRO A 11 -3.48 14.42 17.77
N ALA A 12 -3.70 15.59 17.17
CA ALA A 12 -3.94 15.69 15.73
C ALA A 12 -2.81 14.99 14.97
N LYS A 13 -3.15 14.07 14.05
CA LYS A 13 -2.17 13.41 13.20
C LYS A 13 -1.39 14.49 12.43
N ARG A 14 -0.05 14.45 12.51
CA ARG A 14 0.83 15.41 11.81
C ARG A 14 0.42 15.53 10.34
N PRO A 15 0.43 16.74 9.73
CA PRO A 15 0.00 16.91 8.35
C PRO A 15 0.78 16.05 7.35
N ARG A 16 0.19 15.76 6.18
CA ARG A 16 0.72 14.81 5.19
C ARG A 16 0.69 15.37 3.76
N ASP A 17 1.71 15.06 2.96
CA ASP A 17 1.68 15.29 1.51
C ASP A 17 0.82 14.25 0.77
N GLU A 18 0.67 14.39 -0.54
CA GLU A 18 -0.10 13.48 -1.41
C GLU A 18 0.38 12.02 -1.39
N PHE A 19 1.59 11.76 -0.89
CA PHE A 19 2.16 10.41 -0.75
C PHE A 19 2.24 9.95 0.69
N GLY A 20 1.57 10.64 1.63
CA GLY A 20 1.56 10.27 3.05
C GLY A 20 2.88 10.58 3.79
N ARG A 21 3.76 11.43 3.28
CA ARG A 21 4.95 11.89 4.03
C ARG A 21 4.55 12.94 5.06
N PRO A 22 5.07 12.88 6.30
CA PRO A 22 4.87 13.93 7.28
C PRO A 22 5.37 15.28 6.77
N LEU A 23 4.55 16.32 6.94
CA LEU A 23 4.89 17.71 6.65
C LEU A 23 5.28 18.45 7.95
N PRO A 24 5.91 19.64 7.83
CA PRO A 24 6.10 20.55 8.96
C PRO A 24 4.76 20.99 9.58
N ASP A 25 4.77 21.25 10.88
CA ASP A 25 3.59 21.74 11.59
C ASP A 25 3.11 23.08 11.01
N GLY A 26 1.79 23.29 10.98
CA GLY A 26 1.15 24.45 10.35
C GLY A 26 0.98 24.34 8.82
N THR A 27 1.51 23.31 8.17
CA THR A 27 1.24 23.05 6.75
C THR A 27 -0.11 22.33 6.59
N PRO A 28 -0.98 22.72 5.64
CA PRO A 28 -2.21 21.98 5.39
C PRO A 28 -1.90 20.59 4.80
N THR A 29 -2.62 19.58 5.27
CA THR A 29 -2.60 18.24 4.67
C THR A 29 -3.10 18.31 3.22
N ARG A 30 -2.36 17.66 2.33
CA ARG A 30 -2.76 17.42 0.92
C ARG A 30 -3.24 15.99 0.67
N LEU A 31 -2.99 15.09 1.63
CA LEU A 31 -3.52 13.74 1.59
C LEU A 31 -5.04 13.75 1.75
N VAL A 32 -5.74 13.32 0.71
CA VAL A 32 -7.18 13.08 0.72
C VAL A 32 -7.41 11.62 0.40
N LEU A 33 -7.95 10.87 1.35
CA LEU A 33 -8.28 9.46 1.22
C LEU A 33 -9.75 9.23 1.57
N PRO A 34 -10.40 8.21 0.97
CA PRO A 34 -11.67 7.70 1.46
C PRO A 34 -11.58 7.25 2.92
N ASP A 35 -12.73 7.19 3.59
CA ASP A 35 -12.86 6.57 4.91
C ASP A 35 -12.91 5.05 4.77
N PHE A 36 -11.73 4.42 4.70
CA PHE A 36 -11.64 2.97 4.51
C PHE A 36 -12.19 2.19 5.71
N ASP A 37 -12.12 2.74 6.93
CA ASP A 37 -12.61 2.08 8.14
C ASP A 37 -14.14 1.88 8.12
N ALA A 38 -14.85 2.65 7.28
CA ALA A 38 -16.28 2.52 7.05
C ALA A 38 -16.64 1.52 5.93
N MET A 39 -15.66 0.93 5.24
CA MET A 39 -15.87 0.00 4.13
C MET A 39 -15.86 -1.45 4.58
N THR A 40 -16.61 -2.28 3.87
CA THR A 40 -16.42 -3.74 3.90
C THR A 40 -15.08 -4.12 3.29
N MET A 41 -14.63 -5.36 3.54
CA MET A 41 -13.38 -5.87 2.98
C MET A 41 -13.38 -5.86 1.43
N ASP A 42 -14.49 -6.23 0.79
CA ASP A 42 -14.61 -6.23 -0.67
C ASP A 42 -14.59 -4.81 -1.26
N GLU A 43 -15.28 -3.86 -0.62
CA GLU A 43 -15.28 -2.45 -1.02
C GLU A 43 -13.88 -1.84 -0.89
N ALA A 44 -13.20 -2.07 0.23
CA ALA A 44 -11.84 -1.62 0.45
C ALA A 44 -10.86 -2.25 -0.56
N HIS A 45 -11.03 -3.54 -0.88
CA HIS A 45 -10.18 -4.23 -1.85
C HIS A 45 -10.36 -3.67 -3.27
N ALA A 46 -11.60 -3.46 -3.72
CA ALA A 46 -11.90 -2.86 -5.01
C ALA A 46 -11.39 -1.42 -5.10
N GLU A 47 -11.54 -0.63 -4.04
CA GLU A 47 -11.02 0.74 -3.97
C GLU A 47 -9.49 0.77 -3.98
N ALA A 48 -8.84 -0.17 -3.30
CA ALA A 48 -7.38 -0.30 -3.32
C ALA A 48 -6.85 -0.56 -4.73
N ILE A 49 -7.49 -1.47 -5.49
CA ILE A 49 -7.16 -1.72 -6.90
C ILE A 49 -7.32 -0.45 -7.73
N ARG A 50 -8.46 0.25 -7.60
CA ARG A 50 -8.73 1.50 -8.32
C ARG A 50 -7.68 2.58 -8.02
N LEU A 51 -7.27 2.71 -6.76
CA LEU A 51 -6.24 3.65 -6.32
C LEU A 51 -4.85 3.26 -6.84
N PHE A 52 -4.51 1.98 -6.84
CA PHE A 52 -3.26 1.46 -7.37
C PHE A 52 -3.13 1.76 -8.87
N ASP A 53 -4.18 1.48 -9.64
CA ASP A 53 -4.25 1.75 -11.09
C ASP A 53 -4.12 3.25 -11.41
N ALA A 54 -4.66 4.11 -10.53
CA ALA A 54 -4.52 5.56 -10.63
C ALA A 54 -3.11 6.08 -10.24
N GLY A 55 -2.24 5.22 -9.70
CA GLY A 55 -0.92 5.56 -9.19
C GLY A 55 -0.93 6.16 -7.77
N ASN A 56 -2.07 6.11 -7.07
CA ASN A 56 -2.15 6.47 -5.65
C ASN A 56 -1.81 5.25 -4.78
N TYR A 57 -0.52 4.88 -4.79
CA TYR A 57 -0.04 3.69 -4.09
C TYR A 57 -0.14 3.80 -2.57
N PHE A 58 -0.12 5.01 -2.02
CA PHE A 58 -0.32 5.21 -0.59
C PHE A 58 -1.78 4.94 -0.21
N GLY A 59 -2.74 5.45 -0.97
CA GLY A 59 -4.15 5.11 -0.77
C GLY A 59 -4.44 3.62 -0.92
N ALA A 60 -3.84 2.97 -1.93
CA ALA A 60 -3.95 1.53 -2.11
C ALA A 60 -3.36 0.74 -0.93
N HIS A 61 -2.22 1.17 -0.40
CA HIS A 61 -1.61 0.61 0.80
C HIS A 61 -2.57 0.66 2.00
N GLU A 62 -3.13 1.83 2.30
CA GLU A 62 -4.01 2.03 3.46
C GLU A 62 -5.31 1.22 3.29
N ALA A 63 -5.90 1.18 2.09
CA ALA A 63 -7.11 0.38 1.83
C ALA A 63 -6.87 -1.14 1.97
N TRP A 64 -5.73 -1.65 1.48
CA TRP A 64 -5.35 -3.05 1.72
C TRP A 64 -4.94 -3.31 3.17
N GLU A 65 -4.44 -2.32 3.92
CA GLU A 65 -4.21 -2.45 5.36
C GLU A 65 -5.53 -2.63 6.12
N THR A 66 -6.59 -1.90 5.73
CA THR A 66 -7.95 -2.13 6.25
C THR A 66 -8.41 -3.56 5.94
N CYS A 67 -8.23 -4.04 4.71
CA CYS A 67 -8.56 -5.43 4.36
C CYS A 67 -7.80 -6.43 5.24
N TRP A 68 -6.50 -6.21 5.46
CA TRP A 68 -5.68 -7.04 6.35
C TRP A 68 -6.19 -7.03 7.79
N ALA A 69 -6.59 -5.86 8.31
CA ALA A 69 -7.16 -5.75 9.65
C ALA A 69 -8.46 -6.54 9.79
N LEU A 70 -9.30 -6.57 8.75
CA LEU A 70 -10.57 -7.29 8.69
C LEU A 70 -10.40 -8.80 8.47
N SER A 71 -9.33 -9.23 7.83
CA SER A 71 -9.06 -10.64 7.49
C SER A 71 -8.19 -11.37 8.52
N LYS A 72 -7.95 -10.80 9.70
CA LYS A 72 -7.10 -11.42 10.73
C LYS A 72 -7.58 -12.82 11.09
N ASP A 73 -6.63 -13.72 11.32
CA ASP A 73 -6.88 -15.13 11.65
C ASP A 73 -7.61 -15.93 10.54
N SER A 74 -7.64 -15.41 9.30
CA SER A 74 -8.18 -16.06 8.11
C SER A 74 -7.09 -16.41 7.09
N HIS A 75 -7.43 -17.23 6.09
CA HIS A 75 -6.51 -17.53 4.98
C HIS A 75 -6.16 -16.30 4.14
N GLU A 76 -7.01 -15.27 4.14
CA GLU A 76 -6.81 -14.02 3.41
C GLU A 76 -5.83 -13.06 4.09
N GLU A 77 -5.46 -13.32 5.36
CA GLU A 77 -4.56 -12.44 6.11
C GLU A 77 -3.23 -12.20 5.38
N GLU A 78 -2.56 -13.28 4.95
CA GLU A 78 -1.28 -13.14 4.27
C GLU A 78 -1.44 -12.53 2.87
N PHE A 79 -2.57 -12.75 2.21
CA PHE A 79 -2.88 -12.10 0.93
C PHE A 79 -2.98 -10.58 1.10
N PHE A 80 -3.85 -10.07 1.98
CA PHE A 80 -4.03 -8.63 2.16
C PHE A 80 -2.82 -7.96 2.79
N LYS A 81 -2.12 -8.63 3.70
CA LYS A 81 -0.85 -8.14 4.24
C LYS A 81 0.22 -8.03 3.16
N GLY A 82 0.28 -8.99 2.25
CA GLY A 82 1.15 -8.96 1.07
C GLY A 82 0.82 -7.78 0.16
N LEU A 83 -0.45 -7.57 -0.16
CA LEU A 83 -0.90 -6.44 -0.99
C LEU A 83 -0.64 -5.08 -0.31
N ALA A 84 -0.92 -4.95 0.99
CA ALA A 84 -0.62 -3.73 1.75
C ALA A 84 0.88 -3.40 1.69
N GLN A 85 1.75 -4.40 1.85
CA GLN A 85 3.20 -4.22 1.71
C GLN A 85 3.62 -3.86 0.29
N LEU A 86 2.95 -4.41 -0.72
CA LEU A 86 3.19 -4.08 -2.12
C LEU A 86 2.86 -2.60 -2.38
N GLY A 87 1.67 -2.13 -1.97
CA GLY A 87 1.30 -0.71 -2.04
C GLY A 87 2.28 0.19 -1.29
N ALA A 88 2.74 -0.22 -0.11
CA ALA A 88 3.79 0.51 0.63
C ALA A 88 5.12 0.54 -0.14
N GLY A 89 5.53 -0.57 -0.77
CA GLY A 89 6.73 -0.64 -1.59
C GLY A 89 6.67 0.33 -2.77
N TYR A 90 5.56 0.38 -3.49
CA TYR A 90 5.34 1.35 -4.57
C TYR A 90 5.25 2.79 -4.06
N THR A 91 4.69 3.01 -2.87
CA THR A 91 4.76 4.32 -2.21
C THR A 91 6.22 4.71 -1.98
N HIS A 92 7.06 3.81 -1.44
CA HIS A 92 8.49 4.04 -1.26
C HIS A 92 9.24 4.29 -2.58
N TRP A 93 8.71 3.86 -3.72
CA TRP A 93 9.24 4.25 -5.02
C TRP A 93 9.03 5.74 -5.26
N LEU A 94 7.80 6.23 -5.11
CA LEU A 94 7.48 7.66 -5.21
C LEU A 94 8.24 8.48 -4.15
N ARG A 95 8.51 7.83 -3.01
CA ARG A 95 9.56 8.05 -2.00
C ARG A 95 10.93 8.58 -2.45
N GLY A 96 11.43 8.05 -3.56
CA GLY A 96 12.86 8.00 -3.85
C GLY A 96 13.64 7.04 -2.93
N ASN A 97 12.96 6.14 -2.21
CA ASN A 97 13.59 5.25 -1.22
C ASN A 97 13.72 3.83 -1.77
N ALA A 98 14.75 3.61 -2.59
CA ALA A 98 15.01 2.33 -3.25
C ALA A 98 15.18 1.16 -2.27
N LEU A 99 15.86 1.39 -1.13
CA LEU A 99 16.03 0.36 -0.10
C LEU A 99 14.68 -0.06 0.51
N GLY A 100 13.80 0.91 0.74
CA GLY A 100 12.44 0.66 1.21
C GLY A 100 11.61 -0.12 0.19
N VAL A 101 11.73 0.18 -1.11
CA VAL A 101 11.10 -0.59 -2.19
C VAL A 101 11.52 -2.06 -2.10
N VAL A 102 12.82 -2.33 -2.12
CA VAL A 102 13.36 -3.71 -2.12
C VAL A 102 12.85 -4.49 -0.91
N HIS A 103 12.99 -3.95 0.31
CA HIS A 103 12.58 -4.64 1.52
C HIS A 103 11.08 -4.90 1.63
N LEU A 104 10.24 -4.01 1.10
CA LEU A 104 8.79 -4.19 1.14
C LEU A 104 8.31 -5.15 0.05
N LEU A 105 8.86 -5.05 -1.17
CA LEU A 105 8.49 -5.94 -2.25
C LEU A 105 8.98 -7.38 -2.01
N ASP A 106 10.18 -7.59 -1.45
CA ASP A 106 10.62 -8.95 -1.07
C ASP A 106 9.65 -9.60 -0.07
N ARG A 107 9.17 -8.81 0.91
CA ARG A 107 8.18 -9.27 1.90
C ARG A 107 6.79 -9.49 1.30
N ALA A 108 6.36 -8.63 0.39
CA ALA A 108 5.08 -8.75 -0.30
C ALA A 108 5.05 -10.00 -1.19
N LEU A 109 6.07 -10.19 -2.02
CA LEU A 109 6.23 -11.33 -2.93
C LEU A 109 6.20 -12.66 -2.18
N ALA A 110 6.92 -12.75 -1.05
CA ALA A 110 6.93 -13.94 -0.21
C ALA A 110 5.55 -14.30 0.36
N ARG A 111 4.65 -13.32 0.52
CA ARG A 111 3.29 -13.52 1.05
C ARG A 111 2.30 -13.86 -0.04
N ILE A 112 2.23 -13.02 -1.08
CA ILE A 112 1.27 -13.24 -2.16
C ILE A 112 1.60 -14.52 -2.94
N GLY A 113 2.87 -14.94 -2.99
CA GLY A 113 3.28 -16.21 -3.58
C GLY A 113 2.84 -17.45 -2.81
N LEU A 114 2.27 -17.31 -1.61
CA LEU A 114 1.60 -18.41 -0.91
C LEU A 114 0.19 -18.68 -1.45
N MET A 115 -0.35 -17.74 -2.24
CA MET A 115 -1.67 -17.82 -2.82
C MET A 115 -1.61 -18.54 -4.18
N GLY A 116 -2.66 -19.28 -4.53
CA GLY A 116 -2.84 -19.73 -5.91
C GLY A 116 -3.19 -18.55 -6.84
N SER A 117 -3.02 -18.72 -8.15
CA SER A 117 -3.51 -17.76 -9.15
C SER A 117 -4.71 -18.33 -9.90
N PRO A 118 -5.84 -17.60 -10.02
CA PRO A 118 -6.10 -16.29 -9.43
C PRO A 118 -6.49 -16.38 -7.93
N TYR A 119 -6.37 -15.26 -7.20
CA TYR A 119 -6.89 -15.11 -5.84
C TYR A 119 -7.41 -13.70 -5.59
N GLY A 120 -8.58 -13.57 -4.94
CA GLY A 120 -9.19 -12.26 -4.68
C GLY A 120 -9.47 -11.45 -5.95
N GLY A 121 -9.74 -12.11 -7.09
CA GLY A 121 -9.91 -11.43 -8.39
C GLY A 121 -8.61 -10.91 -9.03
N VAL A 122 -7.46 -11.18 -8.43
CA VAL A 122 -6.14 -10.78 -8.92
C VAL A 122 -5.43 -11.98 -9.56
N ASP A 123 -4.81 -11.75 -10.72
CA ASP A 123 -3.83 -12.67 -11.30
C ASP A 123 -2.50 -12.53 -10.53
N ILE A 124 -2.30 -13.43 -9.56
CA ILE A 124 -1.19 -13.38 -8.61
C ILE A 124 0.15 -13.58 -9.33
N ASP A 125 0.20 -14.48 -10.32
CA ASP A 125 1.41 -14.78 -11.07
C ASP A 125 1.87 -13.54 -11.86
N ALA A 126 0.93 -12.88 -12.55
CA ALA A 126 1.22 -11.65 -13.27
C ALA A 126 1.61 -10.51 -12.30
N PHE A 127 1.01 -10.42 -11.11
CA PHE A 127 1.37 -9.36 -10.17
C PHE A 127 2.77 -9.60 -9.55
N ILE A 128 3.12 -10.86 -9.29
CA ILE A 128 4.47 -11.27 -8.87
C ILE A 128 5.50 -10.87 -9.93
N GLU A 129 5.24 -11.14 -11.21
CA GLU A 129 6.12 -10.73 -12.31
C GLU A 129 6.33 -9.21 -12.30
N GLN A 130 5.23 -8.44 -12.30
CA GLN A 130 5.30 -6.98 -12.27
C GLN A 130 6.09 -6.44 -11.07
N ALA A 131 5.80 -6.94 -9.86
CA ALA A 131 6.45 -6.48 -8.64
C ALA A 131 7.93 -6.90 -8.57
N THR A 132 8.29 -8.07 -9.10
CA THR A 132 9.67 -8.54 -9.21
C THR A 132 10.50 -7.61 -10.10
N GLU A 133 9.95 -7.14 -11.22
CA GLU A 133 10.62 -6.17 -12.08
C GLU A 133 10.86 -4.84 -11.38
N VAL A 134 9.87 -4.32 -10.64
CA VAL A 134 10.01 -3.08 -9.86
C VAL A 134 11.08 -3.24 -8.79
N ARG A 135 11.06 -4.37 -8.06
CA ARG A 135 12.10 -4.71 -7.09
C ARG A 135 13.50 -4.75 -7.72
N ALA A 136 13.63 -5.35 -8.90
CA ALA A 136 14.90 -5.42 -9.62
C ALA A 136 15.39 -4.04 -10.10
N LEU A 137 14.48 -3.17 -10.56
CA LEU A 137 14.82 -1.80 -10.92
C LEU A 137 15.32 -1.00 -9.71
N ALA A 138 14.67 -1.13 -8.55
CA ALA A 138 15.10 -0.47 -7.32
C ALA A 138 16.48 -0.96 -6.86
N GLN A 139 16.74 -2.27 -6.97
CA GLN A 139 18.06 -2.83 -6.69
C GLN A 139 19.14 -2.24 -7.60
N ARG A 140 18.89 -2.15 -8.91
CA ARG A 140 19.83 -1.55 -9.85
C ARG A 140 20.14 -0.09 -9.52
N ALA A 141 19.15 0.67 -9.06
CA ALA A 141 19.36 2.06 -8.64
C ALA A 141 20.28 2.14 -7.42
N ILE A 142 20.11 1.23 -6.43
CA ILE A 142 21.03 1.11 -5.28
C ILE A 142 22.45 0.79 -5.75
N ASP A 143 22.59 -0.25 -6.58
CA ASP A 143 23.91 -0.75 -7.03
C ASP A 143 24.69 0.31 -7.81
N ARG A 144 23.98 1.20 -8.52
CA ARG A 144 24.57 2.29 -9.31
C ARG A 144 24.70 3.61 -8.57
N GLY A 145 24.10 3.74 -7.38
CA GLY A 145 23.98 5.02 -6.68
C GLY A 145 23.14 6.04 -7.45
N GLU A 146 22.17 5.58 -8.23
CA GLU A 146 21.30 6.41 -9.07
C GLU A 146 19.94 6.64 -8.38
N PRO A 147 19.28 7.77 -8.63
CA PRO A 147 17.90 7.97 -8.17
C PRO A 147 16.95 7.01 -8.89
N LEU A 148 15.84 6.66 -8.23
CA LEU A 148 14.76 5.91 -8.86
C LEU A 148 14.17 6.72 -10.03
N ALA A 149 14.07 6.08 -11.20
CA ALA A 149 13.42 6.66 -12.36
C ALA A 149 11.90 6.79 -12.17
N VAL A 150 11.23 7.50 -13.09
CA VAL A 150 9.76 7.51 -13.15
C VAL A 150 9.27 6.09 -13.41
N LEU A 151 8.39 5.59 -12.54
CA LEU A 151 7.79 4.27 -12.70
C LEU A 151 6.65 4.34 -13.73
N PRO A 152 6.66 3.53 -14.80
CA PRO A 152 5.51 3.39 -15.68
C PRO A 152 4.31 2.85 -14.89
N ARG A 153 3.15 3.49 -15.03
CA ARG A 153 1.92 2.99 -14.42
C ARG A 153 1.51 1.69 -15.09
N ARG A 154 1.34 0.65 -14.28
CA ARG A 154 0.76 -0.63 -14.69
C ARG A 154 -0.38 -0.94 -13.72
N PRO A 155 -1.56 -1.32 -14.25
CA PRO A 155 -2.68 -1.67 -13.41
C PRO A 155 -2.41 -2.99 -12.67
N VAL A 156 -3.16 -3.23 -11.60
CA VAL A 156 -3.24 -4.54 -10.94
C VAL A 156 -3.71 -5.56 -11.98
N PRO A 157 -2.98 -6.67 -12.20
CA PRO A 157 -3.44 -7.75 -13.05
C PRO A 157 -4.70 -8.39 -12.47
N LEU A 158 -5.82 -8.24 -13.15
CA LEU A 158 -7.07 -8.89 -12.76
C LEU A 158 -7.18 -10.26 -13.44
N ALA A 159 -7.77 -11.21 -12.73
CA ALA A 159 -8.11 -12.51 -13.30
C ALA A 159 -8.99 -12.31 -14.54
N ARG A 160 -8.74 -13.09 -15.59
CA ARG A 160 -9.62 -13.12 -16.76
C ARG A 160 -10.75 -14.13 -16.49
N ASP A 161 -11.97 -13.76 -16.84
CA ASP A 161 -13.13 -14.66 -16.86
C ASP A 161 -12.94 -15.84 -17.84
#